data_AF-A0A369XGJ0-F1
#
_entry.id   AF-A0A369XGJ0-F1
#
_cell.length_a   1.000
_cell.length_b   1.000
_cell.length_c   1.000
_cell.angle_alpha   90.00
_cell.angle_beta   90.00
_cell.angle_gamma   90.00
#
_symmetry.space_group_name_H-M   'P 1'
#
loop_
_entity.id
_entity.type
_entity.pdbx_description
1 polymer ?
#
loop_
_entity_poly.entity_id
_entity_poly.type
_entity_poly.pdbx_seq_one_letter_code
_entity_poly.pdbx_strand_id
1 'polypeptide(L)'
;MVYVELADRKPVEVVRIDYMLLPLDPEGRLDANLQSRKLILAGKMFGFGMTGTAERVVDFGPYLAEKQYHAEYKWKPTENEKRALVDLALEH
;
A
#
# COMPACT_ATOMS: atom_id res chain seq x y z
N MET A 1 -7.01 -0.31 -6.52
CA MET A 1 -7.63 0.72 -7.38
C MET A 1 -7.07 0.56 -8.78
N VAL A 2 -7.92 0.54 -9.80
CA VAL A 2 -7.50 0.39 -11.21
C VAL A 2 -7.80 1.69 -11.93
N TYR A 3 -6.84 2.19 -12.70
CA TYR A 3 -6.99 3.39 -13.52
C TYR A 3 -6.96 2.96 -14.98
N VAL A 4 -8.02 3.29 -15.70
CA VAL A 4 -8.20 2.93 -17.10
C VAL A 4 -8.26 4.17 -17.98
N GLU A 5 -7.71 4.06 -19.19
CA GLU A 5 -7.94 5.00 -20.26
C GLU A 5 -9.21 4.62 -21.01
N LEU A 6 -9.99 5.62 -21.42
CA LEU A 6 -11.26 5.43 -22.10
C LEU A 6 -11.20 6.01 -23.53
N ALA A 7 -11.73 5.28 -24.49
CA ALA A 7 -12.11 5.80 -25.81
C ALA A 7 -13.60 5.53 -26.04
N ASP A 8 -14.36 6.53 -26.48
CA ASP A 8 -15.82 6.42 -26.67
C ASP A 8 -16.57 5.86 -25.45
N ARG A 9 -16.12 6.25 -24.25
CA ARG A 9 -16.64 5.78 -22.94
C ARG A 9 -16.45 4.27 -22.69
N LYS A 10 -15.58 3.61 -23.45
CA LYS A 10 -15.17 2.23 -23.23
C LYS A 10 -13.70 2.18 -22.79
N PRO A 11 -13.35 1.35 -21.81
CA PRO A 11 -11.97 1.14 -21.41
C PRO A 11 -11.18 0.50 -22.55
N VAL A 12 -10.00 1.05 -22.81
CA VAL A 12 -9.08 0.57 -23.86
C VAL A 12 -7.74 0.11 -23.31
N GLU A 13 -7.33 0.66 -22.16
CA GLU A 13 -6.05 0.33 -21.54
C GLU A 13 -6.10 0.51 -20.02
N VAL A 14 -5.40 -0.37 -19.28
CA VAL A 14 -5.14 -0.19 -17.86
C VAL A 14 -3.80 0.54 -17.69
N VAL A 15 -3.85 1.80 -17.27
CA VAL A 15 -2.67 2.66 -17.11
C VAL A 15 -1.93 2.35 -15.81
N ARG A 16 -2.66 1.98 -14.75
CA ARG A 16 -2.09 1.72 -13.43
C ARG A 16 -3.00 0.84 -12.58
N ILE A 17 -2.38 0.00 -11.75
CA ILE A 17 -3.06 -0.72 -10.67
C ILE A 17 -2.34 -0.43 -9.35
N ASP A 18 -3.07 0.17 -8.41
CA ASP A 18 -2.61 0.39 -7.04
C ASP A 18 -3.16 -0.73 -6.14
N TYR A 19 -2.26 -1.45 -5.47
CA TYR A 19 -2.61 -2.52 -4.54
C TYR A 19 -2.61 -2.02 -3.09
N MET A 20 -3.56 -2.51 -2.31
CA MET A 20 -3.63 -2.20 -0.87
C MET A 20 -3.84 -3.49 -0.09
N LEU A 21 -2.96 -3.74 0.87
CA LEU A 21 -3.15 -4.82 1.84
C LEU A 21 -4.10 -4.37 2.95
N LEU A 22 -5.23 -5.04 3.08
CA LEU A 22 -6.16 -4.84 4.18
C LEU A 22 -6.01 -6.00 5.17
N PRO A 23 -5.65 -5.75 6.44
CA PRO A 23 -5.63 -6.79 7.44
C PRO A 23 -7.06 -7.13 7.84
N LEU A 24 -7.46 -8.37 7.60
CA LEU A 24 -8.80 -8.87 7.94
C LEU A 24 -8.72 -9.82 9.14
N ASP A 25 -9.75 -9.78 9.99
CA ASP A 25 -9.98 -10.76 11.04
C ASP A 25 -10.54 -12.08 10.45
N PRO A 26 -10.63 -13.17 11.24
CA PRO A 26 -11.16 -14.46 10.76
C PRO A 26 -12.59 -14.38 10.22
N GLU A 27 -13.37 -13.40 10.65
CA GLU A 27 -14.74 -13.12 10.19
C GLU A 27 -14.76 -12.26 8.90
N GLY A 28 -13.60 -11.88 8.36
CA GLY A 28 -13.47 -11.09 7.13
C GLY A 28 -13.71 -9.59 7.32
N ARG A 29 -13.74 -9.09 8.55
CA ARG A 29 -13.85 -7.66 8.86
C ARG A 29 -12.46 -7.05 8.98
N LEU A 30 -12.37 -5.73 8.91
CA LEU A 30 -11.09 -5.04 9.10
C LEU A 30 -10.59 -5.23 10.53
N ASP A 31 -9.42 -5.83 10.69
CA ASP A 31 -8.76 -5.92 11.99
C ASP A 31 -8.21 -4.53 12.36
N ALA A 32 -8.91 -3.85 13.26
CA ALA A 32 -8.59 -2.49 13.68
C ALA A 32 -7.20 -2.39 14.34
N ASN A 33 -6.74 -3.43 15.04
CA ASN A 33 -5.44 -3.43 15.71
C ASN A 33 -4.31 -3.55 14.69
N LEU A 34 -4.42 -4.51 13.77
CA LEU A 34 -3.45 -4.68 12.69
C LEU A 34 -3.43 -3.49 11.75
N GLN A 35 -4.60 -2.91 11.44
CA GLN A 35 -4.69 -1.70 10.62
C GLN A 35 -4.06 -0.50 11.32
N SER A 36 -4.31 -0.30 12.62
CA SER A 36 -3.70 0.79 13.38
C SER A 36 -2.18 0.65 13.44
N ARG A 37 -1.67 -0.57 13.67
CA ARG A 37 -0.23 -0.85 13.64
C ARG A 37 0.39 -0.53 12.28
N LYS A 38 -0.26 -0.94 11.19
CA LYS A 38 0.16 -0.64 9.81
C LYS A 38 0.28 0.87 9.60
N LEU A 39 -0.72 1.64 10.03
CA LEU A 39 -0.73 3.10 9.90
C LEU A 39 0.34 3.78 10.75
N ILE A 40 0.57 3.30 11.99
CA ILE A 40 1.63 3.83 12.86
C ILE A 40 3.00 3.60 12.24
N LEU A 41 3.27 2.40 11.72
CA LEU A 41 4.54 2.11 11.06
C LEU A 41 4.73 2.98 9.82
N ALA A 42 3.69 3.11 8.98
CA ALA A 42 3.72 4.01 7.84
C ALA A 42 3.99 5.47 8.25
N GLY A 43 3.37 5.96 9.33
CA GLY A 43 3.63 7.31 9.86
C GLY A 43 5.07 7.47 10.36
N LYS A 44 5.62 6.48 11.08
CA LYS A 44 7.00 6.52 11.57
C LYS A 44 8.02 6.60 10.44
N MET A 45 7.74 6.00 9.27
CA MET A 45 8.59 6.11 8.08
C MET A 45 8.76 7.55 7.60
N PHE A 46 7.74 8.41 7.77
CA PHE A 46 7.77 9.81 7.37
C PHE A 46 8.26 10.76 8.47
N GLY A 47 8.68 10.23 9.63
CA GLY A 47 9.25 11.03 10.71
C GLY A 47 8.26 11.98 11.39
N PHE A 48 6.96 11.64 11.43
CA PHE A 48 5.95 12.41 12.15
C PHE A 48 6.35 12.57 13.63
N GLY A 49 6.96 13.71 13.98
CA GLY A 49 7.37 14.04 15.34
C GLY A 49 8.70 14.80 15.49
N MET A 50 9.59 14.82 14.50
CA MET A 50 10.88 15.51 14.65
C MET A 50 10.86 16.96 14.15
N THR A 51 10.33 17.85 14.98
CA THR A 51 10.67 19.27 14.91
C THR A 51 11.96 19.49 15.71
N GLY A 52 13.10 19.40 15.03
CA GLY A 52 14.42 19.72 15.62
C GLY A 52 15.43 18.59 15.53
N THR A 53 16.02 18.41 14.36
CA THR A 53 17.26 17.65 14.23
C THR A 53 18.40 18.52 14.76
N ALA A 54 18.96 18.17 15.93
CA ALA A 54 20.26 18.70 16.32
C ALA A 54 21.29 18.28 15.25
N GLU A 55 22.17 19.19 14.82
CA GLU A 55 23.12 19.02 13.69
C GLU A 55 23.97 17.73 13.70
N ARG A 56 24.01 17.01 14.83
CA ARG A 56 24.88 15.84 15.04
C ARG A 56 24.13 14.54 15.39
N VAL A 57 22.80 14.52 15.35
CA VAL A 57 22.01 13.31 15.66
C VAL A 57 21.30 12.83 14.40
N VAL A 58 21.63 11.62 13.98
CA VAL A 58 20.89 10.91 12.92
C VAL A 58 19.79 10.09 13.57
N ASP A 59 18.54 10.38 13.25
CA ASP A 59 17.43 9.52 13.67
C ASP A 59 17.34 8.30 12.75
N PHE A 60 17.50 7.13 13.34
CA PHE A 60 17.41 5.84 12.66
C PHE A 60 16.01 5.23 12.72
N GLY A 61 15.09 5.83 13.50
CA GLY A 61 13.71 5.37 13.68
C GLY A 61 12.93 5.19 12.38
N PRO A 62 12.92 6.19 11.46
CA PRO A 62 12.24 6.07 10.17
C PRO A 62 12.74 4.90 9.33
N TYR A 63 14.06 4.68 9.29
CA TYR A 63 14.67 3.57 8.57
C TYR A 63 14.26 2.20 9.16
N LEU A 64 14.26 2.08 10.49
CA LEU A 64 13.80 0.85 11.15
C LEU A 64 12.32 0.59 10.91
N ALA A 65 11.48 1.64 10.94
CA ALA A 65 10.05 1.54 10.67
C ALA A 65 9.78 1.10 9.23
N GLU A 66 10.51 1.64 8.26
CA GLU A 66 10.42 1.24 6.84
C GLU A 66 10.79 -0.23 6.67
N LYS A 67 11.92 -0.65 7.25
CA LYS A 67 12.36 -2.05 7.21
C LYS A 67 11.30 -2.99 7.80
N GLN A 68 10.71 -2.61 8.94
CA GLN A 68 9.68 -3.41 9.59
C GLN A 68 8.38 -3.44 8.78
N TYR A 69 7.93 -2.30 8.25
CA TYR A 69 6.74 -2.22 7.41
C TYR A 69 6.87 -3.12 6.17
N HIS A 70 8.01 -3.07 5.48
CA HIS A 70 8.25 -3.93 4.32
C HIS A 70 8.44 -5.40 4.66
N ALA A 71 8.79 -5.76 5.89
CA ALA A 71 8.85 -7.15 6.32
C ALA A 71 7.44 -7.70 6.62
N GLU A 72 6.61 -6.90 7.31
CA GLU A 72 5.27 -7.31 7.78
C GLU A 72 4.20 -7.23 6.68
N TYR A 73 4.31 -6.28 5.76
CA TYR A 73 3.30 -6.00 4.74
C TYR A 73 3.85 -6.22 3.32
N LYS A 74 4.68 -7.26 3.14
CA LYS A 74 5.20 -7.67 1.83
C LYS A 74 4.20 -8.55 1.12
N TRP A 75 3.49 -7.99 0.17
CA TRP A 75 2.75 -8.77 -0.81
C TRP A 75 2.92 -8.14 -2.18
N LYS A 76 2.99 -8.99 -3.19
CA LYS A 76 2.92 -8.59 -4.59
C LYS A 76 1.95 -9.55 -5.29
N PRO A 77 1.10 -9.05 -6.18
CA PRO A 77 0.26 -9.92 -6.99
C PRO A 77 1.14 -10.81 -7.88
N THR A 78 0.67 -12.02 -8.08
CA THR A 78 1.16 -12.92 -9.13
C THR A 78 0.77 -12.37 -10.51
N GLU A 79 1.47 -12.81 -11.56
CA GLU A 79 1.13 -12.42 -12.93
C GLU A 79 -0.28 -12.86 -13.35
N ASN A 80 -0.80 -13.95 -12.78
CA ASN A 80 -2.16 -14.40 -13.03
C ASN A 80 -3.20 -13.47 -12.37
N GLU A 81 -2.98 -13.06 -11.12
CA GLU A 81 -3.85 -12.09 -10.43
C GLU A 81 -3.83 -10.73 -11.15
N LYS A 82 -2.66 -10.30 -11.65
CA LYS A 82 -2.57 -9.08 -12.47
C LYS A 82 -3.40 -9.18 -13.73
N ARG A 83 -3.26 -10.28 -14.49
CA ARG A 83 -4.04 -10.50 -15.74
C ARG A 83 -5.53 -10.52 -15.47
N ALA A 84 -5.97 -11.26 -14.46
CA ALA A 84 -7.38 -11.32 -14.09
C ALA A 84 -7.97 -9.94 -13.76
N LEU A 85 -7.22 -9.07 -13.10
CA LEU A 85 -7.64 -7.69 -12.82
C LEU A 85 -7.68 -6.81 -14.07
N VAL A 86 -6.74 -7.00 -15.00
CA VAL A 86 -6.74 -6.28 -16.28
C VAL A 86 -7.92 -6.71 -17.14
N ASP A 87 -8.17 -8.01 -17.27
CA ASP A 87 -9.28 -8.56 -18.04
C ASP A 87 -10.61 -8.02 -17.51
N LEU A 88 -10.83 -8.11 -16.18
CA LEU A 88 -12.02 -7.58 -15.53
C LEU A 88 -12.21 -6.07 -15.75
N ALA A 89 -11.12 -5.30 -15.80
CA ALA A 89 -11.19 -3.85 -16.00
C ALA A 89 -11.52 -3.44 -17.44
N LEU A 90 -11.22 -4.29 -18.42
CA LEU A 90 -11.45 -4.03 -19.85
C LEU A 90 -12.73 -4.68 -20.40
N GLU A 91 -13.38 -5.56 -19.64
CA GLU A 91 -14.66 -6.20 -20.02
C GLU A 91 -15.89 -5.26 -19.94
N HIS A 92 -15.78 -4.12 -19.26
CA HIS A 92 -16.86 -3.15 -19.06
C HIS A 92 -16.92 -2.07 -20.14
#